data_AF-A0A8S2YQE4-F1
#
_entry.id   AF-A0A8S2YQE4-F1
#
_cell.length_a   1.000
_cell.length_b   1.000
_cell.length_c   1.000
_cell.angle_alpha   90.00
_cell.angle_beta   90.00
_cell.angle_gamma   90.00
#
_symmetry.space_group_name_H-M   'P 1'
#
loop_
_entity.id
_entity.type
_entity.pdbx_description
1 polymer ?
#
loop_
_entity_poly.entity_id
_entity_poly.type
_entity_poly.pdbx_seq_one_letter_code
_entity_poly.pdbx_strand_id
1 'polypeptide(L)'
;LPWICGAPVRSIAHVASLSKFSKTHAPGEKARLIDIKDQRLTNIGVHLLIGATIFAAPIIRRIPVAALFGIFLYFGIVSISGTQLFSRLKMMFIPTKYHPNVGYLRRLDGEEEHGAFDDEIDFYGQVHLPI
;
A
#
# COMPACT_ATOMS: atom_id res chain seq x y z
N LEU A 1 26.64 1.80 -14.57
CA LEU A 1 25.52 1.42 -13.67
C LEU A 1 24.27 1.27 -14.52
N PRO A 2 23.43 0.24 -14.28
CA PRO A 2 22.16 0.08 -15.01
C PRO A 2 21.24 1.27 -14.77
N TRP A 3 20.37 1.56 -15.74
CA TRP A 3 19.38 2.63 -15.64
C TRP A 3 18.33 2.28 -14.57
N ILE A 4 18.12 3.18 -13.60
CA ILE A 4 17.13 2.98 -12.55
C ILE A 4 15.77 3.42 -13.07
N CYS A 5 14.83 2.48 -13.18
CA CYS A 5 13.43 2.75 -13.45
C CYS A 5 12.66 2.99 -12.13
N GLY A 6 11.52 3.69 -12.21
CA GLY A 6 10.64 3.89 -11.06
C GLY A 6 10.13 2.57 -10.47
N ALA A 7 9.93 2.53 -9.15
CA ALA A 7 9.48 1.36 -8.41
C ALA A 7 8.10 1.63 -7.78
N PRO A 8 6.98 1.45 -8.50
CA PRO A 8 5.66 1.90 -8.10
C PRO A 8 5.20 1.30 -6.76
N VAL A 9 5.38 0.00 -6.56
CA VAL A 9 5.01 -0.68 -5.30
C VAL A 9 5.77 -0.12 -4.11
N ARG A 10 7.08 0.15 -4.29
CA ARG A 10 7.91 0.75 -3.25
C ARG A 10 7.46 2.18 -2.95
N SER A 11 7.13 2.95 -3.98
CA SER A 11 6.64 4.32 -3.83
C SER A 11 5.32 4.37 -3.07
N ILE A 12 4.37 3.48 -3.39
CA ILE A 12 3.08 3.41 -2.70
C ILE A 12 3.28 3.00 -1.24
N ALA A 13 4.06 1.95 -0.96
CA ALA A 13 4.33 1.51 0.42
C ALA A 13 5.03 2.60 1.26
N HIS A 14 5.95 3.35 0.64
CA HIS A 14 6.62 4.47 1.31
C HIS A 14 5.64 5.59 1.65
N VAL A 15 4.76 5.98 0.72
CA VAL A 15 3.72 6.98 0.97
C VAL A 15 2.72 6.49 2.02
N ALA A 16 2.28 5.24 1.93
CA ALA A 16 1.37 4.63 2.89
C ALA A 16 1.94 4.64 4.33
N SER A 17 3.23 4.42 4.49
CA SER A 17 3.89 4.51 5.81
C SER A 17 3.96 5.93 6.39
N LEU A 18 3.83 6.95 5.54
CA LEU A 18 3.88 8.37 5.91
C LEU A 18 2.48 9.00 6.06
N SER A 19 1.45 8.26 5.65
CA SER A 19 0.05 8.62 5.77
C SER A 19 -0.44 8.54 7.22
N LYS A 20 -1.04 9.62 7.72
CA LYS A 20 -1.69 9.66 9.03
C LYS A 20 -3.21 9.57 8.88
N PHE A 21 -3.81 8.61 9.58
CA PHE A 21 -5.26 8.40 9.61
C PHE A 21 -5.91 9.03 10.84
N SER A 22 -7.12 9.55 10.67
CA SER A 22 -7.89 10.16 11.75
C SER A 22 -8.34 9.13 12.77
N LYS A 23 -8.09 9.43 14.05
CA LYS A 23 -8.44 8.58 15.20
C LYS A 23 -9.84 8.85 15.76
N THR A 24 -10.54 9.85 15.21
CA THR A 24 -11.83 10.31 15.76
C THR A 24 -12.91 10.04 14.73
N HIS A 25 -13.38 8.79 14.71
CA HIS A 25 -14.53 8.37 13.94
C HIS A 25 -15.57 7.77 14.89
N ALA A 26 -16.84 8.13 14.67
CA ALA A 26 -17.95 7.39 15.27
C ALA A 26 -17.91 5.94 14.73
N PRO A 27 -18.31 4.93 15.51
CA PRO A 27 -18.29 3.53 15.08
C PRO A 27 -19.08 3.37 13.76
N GLY A 28 -18.36 3.15 12.64
CA GLY A 28 -18.94 3.00 11.30
C GLY A 28 -18.49 4.03 10.24
N GLU A 29 -17.75 5.07 10.59
CA GLU A 29 -17.15 5.98 9.59
C GLU A 29 -15.74 5.51 9.19
N LYS A 30 -15.45 5.51 7.88
CA LYS A 30 -14.16 5.10 7.32
C LYS A 30 -13.04 6.06 7.76
N ALA A 31 -11.85 5.50 8.02
CA ALA A 31 -10.68 6.26 8.43
C ALA A 31 -10.23 7.22 7.30
N ARG A 32 -10.42 8.53 7.49
CA ARG A 32 -10.00 9.52 6.50
C ARG A 32 -8.50 9.82 6.64
N LEU A 33 -7.80 9.88 5.51
CA LEU A 33 -6.42 10.37 5.42
C LEU A 33 -6.38 11.85 5.81
N ILE A 34 -5.63 12.20 6.86
CA ILE A 34 -5.53 13.60 7.31
C ILE A 34 -4.34 14.31 6.66
N ASP A 35 -3.17 13.67 6.65
CA ASP A 35 -1.91 14.30 6.24
C ASP A 35 -0.88 13.23 5.84
N ILE A 36 -0.03 13.54 4.86
CA ILE A 36 1.12 12.72 4.46
C ILE A 36 2.38 13.50 4.83
N LYS A 37 3.26 12.88 5.63
CA LYS A 37 4.53 13.52 6.01
C LYS A 37 5.57 13.40 4.91
N ASP A 38 5.91 14.50 4.26
CA ASP A 38 7.02 14.52 3.31
C ASP A 38 8.36 14.31 4.02
N GLN A 39 9.04 13.21 3.70
CA GLN A 39 10.32 12.89 4.31
C GLN A 39 11.41 12.60 3.28
N ARG A 40 12.42 13.48 3.24
CA ARG A 40 13.66 13.27 2.46
C ARG A 40 14.64 12.32 3.14
N LEU A 41 14.58 12.27 4.47
CA LEU A 41 15.51 11.50 5.29
C LEU A 41 15.30 9.98 5.15
N THR A 42 14.07 9.52 4.92
CA THR A 42 13.77 8.09 4.70
C THR A 42 14.51 7.57 3.47
N ASN A 43 14.53 8.34 2.38
CA ASN A 43 15.22 7.95 1.16
C ASN A 43 16.74 7.87 1.37
N ILE A 44 17.30 8.85 2.07
CA ILE A 44 18.73 8.86 2.44
C ILE A 44 19.07 7.66 3.34
N GLY A 45 18.24 7.40 4.36
CA GLY A 45 18.40 6.27 5.27
C GLY A 45 18.38 4.92 4.56
N VAL A 46 17.44 4.71 3.63
CA VAL A 46 17.38 3.49 2.82
C VAL A 46 18.63 3.32 1.97
N HIS A 47 19.14 4.38 1.32
CA HIS A 47 20.36 4.30 0.53
C HIS A 47 21.61 4.00 1.39
N LEU A 48 21.70 4.59 2.58
CA LEU A 48 22.77 4.30 3.54
C LEU A 48 22.71 2.86 4.04
N LEU A 49 21.51 2.35 4.37
CA LEU A 49 21.31 0.96 4.79
C LEU A 49 21.67 -0.03 3.67
N ILE A 50 21.31 0.28 2.43
CA ILE A 50 21.73 -0.50 1.25
C ILE A 50 23.27 -0.52 1.13
N GLY A 51 23.94 0.61 1.37
CA GLY A 51 25.41 0.65 1.44
C GLY A 51 25.98 -0.18 2.61
N ALA A 52 25.37 -0.09 3.78
CA ALA A 52 25.76 -0.84 4.98
C ALA A 52 25.56 -2.36 4.83
N THR A 53 24.63 -2.77 3.98
CA THR A 53 24.32 -4.17 3.65
C THR A 53 25.55 -4.92 3.16
N ILE A 54 26.52 -4.24 2.52
CA ILE A 54 27.78 -4.83 2.06
C ILE A 54 28.60 -5.36 3.24
N PHE A 55 28.64 -4.64 4.36
CA PHE A 55 29.33 -5.09 5.58
C PHE A 55 28.54 -6.17 6.33
N ALA A 56 27.20 -6.15 6.23
CA ALA A 56 26.30 -7.13 6.86
C ALA A 56 26.01 -8.38 6.00
N ALA A 57 26.68 -8.54 4.85
CA ALA A 57 26.55 -9.68 3.95
C ALA A 57 26.56 -11.08 4.63
N PRO A 58 27.42 -11.39 5.63
CA PRO A 58 27.42 -12.72 6.26
C PRO A 58 26.14 -13.03 7.05
N ILE A 59 25.43 -12.00 7.54
CA ILE A 59 24.17 -12.16 8.28
C ILE A 59 23.02 -12.41 7.31
N ILE A 60 22.97 -11.67 6.20
CA ILE A 60 21.91 -11.77 5.19
C ILE A 60 21.88 -13.16 4.54
N ARG A 61 23.04 -13.80 4.41
CA ARG A 61 23.15 -15.17 3.87
C ARG A 61 22.47 -16.23 4.76
N ARG A 62 22.10 -15.92 6.00
CA ARG A 62 21.33 -16.81 6.89
C ARG A 62 19.83 -16.79 6.59
N ILE A 63 19.34 -15.82 5.81
CA ILE A 63 17.91 -15.69 5.51
C ILE A 63 17.57 -16.68 4.39
N PRO A 64 16.58 -17.58 4.60
CA PRO A 64 16.18 -18.52 3.56
C PRO A 64 15.53 -17.79 2.40
N VAL A 65 15.87 -18.17 1.17
CA VAL A 65 15.31 -17.58 -0.06
C VAL A 65 13.77 -17.71 -0.10
N ALA A 66 13.21 -18.74 0.56
CA ALA A 66 11.77 -18.91 0.74
C ALA A 66 11.07 -17.72 1.40
N ALA A 67 11.71 -17.06 2.38
CA ALA A 67 11.14 -15.88 3.03
C ALA A 67 11.08 -14.68 2.08
N LEU A 68 12.10 -14.52 1.21
CA LEU A 68 12.12 -13.47 0.19
C LEU A 68 10.98 -13.66 -0.83
N PHE A 69 10.70 -14.90 -1.23
CA PHE A 69 9.56 -15.20 -2.09
C PHE A 69 8.21 -14.86 -1.42
N GLY A 70 8.07 -15.10 -0.12
CA GLY A 70 6.88 -14.71 0.63
C GLY A 70 6.65 -13.19 0.61
N ILE A 71 7.70 -12.41 0.87
CA ILE A 71 7.64 -10.94 0.82
C ILE A 71 7.34 -10.44 -0.59
N PHE A 72 7.98 -11.03 -1.61
CA PHE A 72 7.73 -10.68 -3.00
C PHE A 72 6.29 -10.97 -3.43
N LEU A 73 5.74 -12.12 -3.01
CA LEU A 73 4.35 -12.49 -3.28
C LEU A 73 3.39 -11.53 -2.58
N TYR A 74 3.65 -11.15 -1.32
CA TYR A 74 2.86 -10.18 -0.59
C TYR A 74 2.80 -8.83 -1.34
N PHE A 75 3.95 -8.31 -1.76
CA PHE A 75 3.99 -7.07 -2.54
C PHE A 75 3.29 -7.20 -3.89
N GLY A 76 3.35 -8.38 -4.53
CA GLY A 76 2.61 -8.65 -5.76
C GLY A 76 1.09 -8.59 -5.58
N ILE A 77 0.57 -9.22 -4.53
CA ILE A 77 -0.87 -9.22 -4.23
C ILE A 77 -1.36 -7.81 -3.87
N VAL A 78 -0.66 -7.12 -2.96
CA VAL A 78 -1.01 -5.75 -2.56
C VAL A 78 -1.03 -4.82 -3.77
N SER A 79 -0.04 -4.93 -4.67
CA SER A 79 0.03 -4.11 -5.88
C SER A 79 -1.15 -4.31 -6.82
N ILE A 80 -1.80 -5.48 -6.83
CA ILE A 80 -2.94 -5.75 -7.71
C ILE A 80 -4.22 -5.20 -7.07
N SER A 81 -4.36 -5.35 -5.74
CA SER A 81 -5.52 -4.89 -4.98
C SER A 81 -5.72 -3.37 -5.02
N GLY A 82 -4.65 -2.59 -5.07
CA GLY A 82 -4.73 -1.11 -5.17
C GLY A 82 -5.07 -0.57 -6.57
N THR A 83 -5.24 -1.42 -7.59
CA THR A 83 -5.51 -0.96 -8.96
C THR A 83 -7.00 -0.83 -9.26
N GLN A 84 -7.40 0.31 -9.83
CA GLN A 84 -8.78 0.55 -10.26
C GLN A 84 -9.27 -0.53 -11.24
N LEU A 85 -8.38 -1.06 -12.09
CA LEU A 85 -8.68 -2.15 -13.02
C LEU A 85 -9.11 -3.43 -12.28
N PHE A 86 -8.44 -3.78 -11.18
CA PHE A 86 -8.80 -4.97 -10.41
C PHE A 86 -10.14 -4.81 -9.70
N SER A 87 -10.44 -3.61 -9.18
CA SER A 87 -11.76 -3.29 -8.62
C SER A 87 -12.88 -3.43 -9.67
N ARG A 88 -12.64 -2.99 -10.91
CA ARG A 88 -13.59 -3.16 -12.03
C ARG A 88 -13.74 -4.63 -12.44
N LEU A 89 -12.64 -5.38 -12.47
CA LEU A 89 -12.64 -6.81 -12.76
C LEU A 89 -13.42 -7.59 -11.69
N LYS A 90 -13.20 -7.29 -10.40
CA LYS A 90 -13.96 -7.88 -9.29
C LYS A 90 -15.46 -7.61 -9.41
N MET A 91 -15.86 -6.40 -9.84
CA MET A 91 -17.27 -6.09 -10.08
C MET A 91 -17.89 -6.86 -11.24
N MET A 92 -17.11 -7.25 -12.26
CA MET A 92 -17.57 -8.11 -13.35
C MET A 92 -17.92 -9.54 -12.85
N PHE A 93 -17.24 -10.02 -11.80
CA PHE A 93 -17.47 -11.35 -11.23
C PHE A 93 -18.53 -11.37 -10.10
N ILE A 94 -18.97 -10.22 -9.59
CA ILE A 94 -20.03 -10.13 -8.57
C ILE A 94 -21.39 -10.07 -9.27
N PRO A 95 -22.36 -10.95 -8.93
CA PRO A 95 -23.69 -10.88 -9.52
C PRO A 95 -24.41 -9.59 -9.13
N THR A 96 -25.20 -9.06 -10.06
CA THR A 96 -25.78 -7.70 -10.04
C THR A 96 -26.63 -7.33 -8.82
N LYS A 97 -26.97 -8.31 -7.98
CA LYS A 97 -27.75 -8.15 -6.75
C LYS A 97 -26.96 -7.57 -5.57
N TYR A 98 -25.63 -7.66 -5.60
CA TYR A 98 -24.74 -7.16 -4.53
C TYR A 98 -23.90 -5.97 -4.96
N HIS A 99 -24.30 -5.25 -6.02
CA HIS A 99 -23.63 -3.99 -6.35
C HIS A 99 -23.82 -3.01 -5.19
N PRO A 100 -22.75 -2.61 -4.48
CA PRO A 100 -22.82 -1.39 -3.69
C PRO A 100 -23.18 -0.24 -4.65
N ASN A 101 -23.93 0.74 -4.15
CA ASN A 101 -24.45 1.84 -4.96
C ASN A 101 -23.29 2.77 -5.39
N VAL A 102 -22.56 2.36 -6.43
CA VAL A 102 -21.41 3.07 -6.99
C VAL A 102 -21.91 4.05 -8.05
N GLY A 103 -21.85 5.34 -7.70
CA GLY A 103 -22.33 6.45 -8.52
C GLY A 103 -21.40 6.75 -9.70
N TYR A 104 -21.40 5.90 -10.72
CA TYR A 104 -20.62 6.12 -11.95
C TYR A 104 -21.00 7.36 -12.77
N LEU A 105 -22.06 8.08 -12.36
CA LEU A 105 -22.55 9.29 -13.04
C LEU A 105 -22.29 10.58 -12.27
N ARG A 106 -21.65 10.56 -11.10
CA ARG A 106 -21.17 11.79 -10.46
C ARG A 106 -19.74 12.06 -10.88
N ARG A 107 -19.61 12.54 -12.11
CA ARG A 107 -18.54 13.47 -12.48
C ARG A 107 -18.61 14.58 -11.43
N LEU A 108 -17.52 14.77 -10.66
CA LEU A 108 -17.34 15.59 -9.45
C LEU A 108 -17.22 14.74 -8.16
N ASP A 109 -16.01 14.75 -7.62
CA ASP A 109 -15.51 14.17 -6.36
C ASP A 109 -14.97 12.73 -6.41
N GLY A 110 -13.64 12.64 -6.19
CA GLY A 110 -12.80 11.44 -6.25
C GLY A 110 -13.00 10.48 -5.08
N GLU A 111 -14.22 9.98 -4.89
CA GLU A 111 -14.54 9.03 -3.81
C GLU A 111 -14.29 7.55 -4.20
N GLU A 112 -14.26 7.20 -5.49
CA GLU A 112 -14.03 5.81 -5.92
C GLU A 112 -12.57 5.35 -5.83
N GLU A 113 -11.61 6.24 -6.10
CA GLU A 113 -10.19 5.97 -5.81
C GLU A 113 -9.94 5.93 -4.31
N HIS A 114 -10.71 6.72 -3.54
CA HIS A 114 -10.68 6.72 -2.09
C HIS A 114 -11.12 5.37 -1.53
N GLY A 115 -12.17 4.72 -2.04
CA GLY A 115 -12.64 3.44 -1.49
C GLY A 115 -11.64 2.27 -1.62
N ALA A 116 -10.86 2.21 -2.71
CA ALA A 116 -9.85 1.17 -2.89
C ALA A 116 -8.56 1.46 -2.11
N PHE A 117 -8.19 2.74 -2.01
CA PHE A 117 -7.13 3.23 -1.15
C PHE A 117 -7.48 3.04 0.34
N ASP A 118 -8.74 3.24 0.72
CA ASP A 118 -9.28 3.03 2.07
C ASP A 118 -9.27 1.54 2.45
N ASP A 119 -9.61 0.62 1.53
CA ASP A 119 -9.49 -0.83 1.76
C ASP A 119 -8.01 -1.26 1.91
N GLU A 120 -7.09 -0.65 1.17
CA GLU A 120 -5.64 -0.87 1.30
C GLU A 120 -5.12 -0.31 2.63
N ILE A 121 -5.59 0.87 3.04
CA ILE A 121 -5.29 1.51 4.32
C ILE A 121 -5.86 0.72 5.50
N ASP A 122 -7.08 0.21 5.41
CA ASP A 122 -7.68 -0.62 6.45
C ASP A 122 -6.89 -1.94 6.59
N PHE A 123 -6.40 -2.49 5.48
CA PHE A 123 -5.50 -3.65 5.50
C PHE A 123 -4.14 -3.33 6.14
N TYR A 124 -3.52 -2.19 5.81
CA TYR A 124 -2.25 -1.76 6.43
C TYR A 124 -2.41 -1.30 7.90
N GLY A 125 -3.53 -0.67 8.23
CA GLY A 125 -3.90 -0.19 9.56
C GLY A 125 -4.28 -1.32 10.52
N GLN A 126 -4.92 -2.39 10.02
CA GLN A 126 -5.16 -3.61 10.80
C GLN A 126 -3.88 -4.41 11.09
N VAL A 127 -2.89 -4.40 10.20
CA VAL A 127 -1.60 -5.09 10.41
C VAL A 127 -0.74 -4.39 11.49
N HIS A 128 -0.99 -3.11 11.78
CA HIS A 128 -0.13 -2.31 12.66
C HIS A 128 -0.63 -2.10 14.10
N LEU A 129 -1.66 -2.86 14.55
CA LEU A 129 -2.09 -2.86 15.97
C LEU A 129 -2.15 -4.29 16.51
N PRO A 130 -1.08 -4.72 17.20
CA PRO A 130 -1.24 -5.03 18.62
C PRO A 130 -0.13 -4.40 19.47
N ILE A 131 -0.43 -3.23 20.04
CA ILE A 131 -0.02 -2.77 21.37
C ILE A 131 -0.96 -1.65 21.83
#